data_AF-A0A357V6I5-F1
#
_entry.id   AF-A0A357V6I5-F1
#
_cell.length_a   1.000
_cell.length_b   1.000
_cell.length_c   1.000
_cell.angle_alpha   90.00
_cell.angle_beta   90.00
_cell.angle_gamma   90.00
#
_symmetry.space_group_name_H-M   'P 1'
#
loop_
_entity.id
_entity.type
_entity.pdbx_description
1 polymer ?
#
loop_
_entity_poly.entity_id
_entity_poly.type
_entity_poly.pdbx_seq_one_letter_code
_entity_poly.pdbx_strand_id
1 'polypeptide(L)'
;EGLLLLTNDGGLARRLELPSNGWNRRYRVRVHGVVKPEDLAKLARGVTVSGVRYGPIKAEIDQMDAGDKMRKGFANHWLTVSLSEGKNREVRKVMEHLGLSVNR
;
A
#
# COMPACT_ATOMS: atom_id res chain seq x y z
N GLU A 1 -11.72 2.88 0.83
CA GLU A 1 -12.79 1.85 0.65
C GLU A 1 -12.15 0.59 0.08
N GLY A 2 -12.75 -0.59 0.24
CA GLY A 2 -12.13 -1.82 -0.24
C GLY A 2 -12.98 -3.08 -0.02
N LEU A 3 -12.41 -4.22 -0.42
CA LEU A 3 -13.02 -5.54 -0.25
C LEU A 3 -13.12 -5.91 1.23
N LEU A 4 -14.32 -6.28 1.66
CA LEU A 4 -14.59 -6.87 2.96
C LEU A 4 -15.17 -8.27 2.75
N LEU A 5 -14.53 -9.28 3.32
CA LEU A 5 -15.02 -10.66 3.31
C LEU A 5 -15.73 -10.92 4.63
N LEU A 6 -16.93 -11.49 4.55
CA LEU A 6 -17.77 -11.83 5.70
C LEU A 6 -18.07 -13.33 5.64
N THR A 7 -17.92 -14.02 6.77
CA THR A 7 -18.24 -15.44 6.90
C THR A 7 -18.81 -15.72 8.29
N ASN A 8 -19.65 -16.74 8.40
CA ASN A 8 -20.13 -17.30 9.67
C ASN A 8 -19.31 -18.52 10.12
N ASP A 9 -18.35 -18.98 9.32
CA ASP A 9 -17.42 -20.06 9.64
C ASP A 9 -16.14 -19.50 10.29
N GLY A 10 -15.98 -19.76 11.60
CA GLY A 10 -14.81 -19.33 12.36
C GLY A 10 -13.49 -19.99 11.95
N GLY A 11 -13.55 -21.22 11.43
CA GLY A 11 -12.37 -21.92 10.90
C GLY A 11 -11.88 -21.26 9.61
N LEU A 12 -12.80 -20.91 8.71
CA LEU A 12 -12.49 -20.16 7.50
C LEU A 12 -11.95 -18.77 7.82
N ALA A 13 -12.60 -18.04 8.73
CA ALA A 13 -12.14 -16.70 9.16
C ALA A 13 -10.70 -16.76 9.69
N ARG A 14 -10.42 -17.68 10.63
CA ARG A 14 -9.08 -17.86 11.18
C ARG A 14 -8.05 -18.20 10.09
N ARG A 15 -8.40 -19.06 9.13
CA ARG A 15 -7.51 -19.40 8.01
C ARG A 15 -7.24 -18.21 7.09
N LEU A 16 -8.18 -17.29 6.91
CA LEU A 16 -7.94 -16.09 6.11
C LEU A 16 -7.12 -15.02 6.85
N GLU A 17 -7.20 -15.00 8.18
CA GLU A 17 -6.52 -14.02 9.04
C GLU A 17 -5.07 -14.40 9.39
N LEU A 18 -4.75 -15.70 9.49
CA LEU A 18 -3.44 -16.17 9.95
C LEU A 18 -2.29 -15.61 9.08
N PRO A 19 -1.31 -14.88 9.68
CA PRO A 19 -0.18 -14.31 8.94
C PRO A 19 0.67 -15.36 8.23
N SER A 20 0.75 -16.57 8.79
CA SER A 20 1.51 -17.71 8.25
C SER A 20 1.06 -18.12 6.84
N ASN A 21 -0.17 -17.78 6.45
CA ASN A 21 -0.69 -18.15 5.13
C ASN A 21 -0.20 -17.20 4.03
N GLY A 22 0.38 -16.04 4.38
CA GLY A 22 1.09 -15.18 3.44
C GLY A 22 0.25 -14.66 2.27
N TRP A 23 -1.09 -14.59 2.43
CA TRP A 23 -2.00 -14.15 1.38
C TRP A 23 -1.59 -12.80 0.82
N ASN A 24 -1.42 -12.72 -0.49
CA ASN A 24 -1.09 -11.48 -1.17
C ASN A 24 -2.33 -10.58 -1.23
N ARG A 25 -2.26 -9.43 -0.56
CA ARG A 25 -3.29 -8.40 -0.54
C ARG A 25 -2.90 -7.31 -1.51
N ARG A 26 -3.78 -6.99 -2.44
CA ARG A 26 -3.60 -5.92 -3.42
C ARG A 26 -4.50 -4.74 -3.08
N TYR A 27 -3.90 -3.56 -3.01
CA TYR A 27 -4.56 -2.31 -2.74
C TYR A 27 -4.34 -1.36 -3.91
N ARG A 28 -5.37 -0.59 -4.25
CA ARG A 28 -5.25 0.54 -5.15
C ARG A 28 -5.30 1.81 -4.32
N VAL A 29 -4.25 2.60 -4.38
CA VAL A 29 -4.00 3.72 -3.46
C VAL A 29 -3.81 4.99 -4.25
N ARG A 30 -4.45 6.07 -3.79
CA ARG A 30 -4.22 7.41 -4.36
C ARG A 30 -3.26 8.18 -3.48
N VAL A 31 -2.14 8.59 -4.06
CA VAL A 31 -1.09 9.35 -3.36
C VAL A 31 -0.90 10.73 -3.96
N HIS A 32 -0.47 11.67 -3.11
CA HIS A 32 -0.03 13.01 -3.50
C HIS A 32 1.45 13.18 -3.16
N GLY A 33 2.21 13.73 -4.12
CA GLY A 33 3.65 13.95 -3.99
C GLY A 33 4.41 13.54 -5.24
N VAL A 34 5.75 13.63 -5.20
CA VAL A 34 6.61 13.21 -6.30
C VAL A 34 6.85 11.72 -6.22
N VAL A 35 6.17 10.94 -7.06
CA VAL A 35 6.37 9.49 -7.13
C VAL A 35 7.61 9.19 -7.97
N LYS A 36 8.65 8.63 -7.34
CA LYS A 36 9.86 8.16 -8.01
C LYS A 36 9.80 6.64 -8.19
N PRO A 37 9.78 6.11 -9.44
CA PRO A 37 9.74 4.66 -9.67
C PRO A 37 10.86 3.89 -8.98
N GLU A 38 12.04 4.50 -8.85
CA GLU A 38 13.19 3.91 -8.15
C GLU A 38 12.94 3.66 -6.66
N ASP A 39 12.21 4.57 -6.00
CA ASP A 39 11.88 4.42 -4.58
C ASP A 39 10.82 3.34 -4.37
N LEU A 40 9.86 3.23 -5.29
CA LEU A 40 8.91 2.10 -5.30
C LEU A 40 9.62 0.77 -5.53
N ALA A 41 10.59 0.71 -6.44
CA ALA A 41 11.36 -0.51 -6.72
C ALA A 41 12.17 -0.99 -5.51
N LYS A 42 12.67 -0.07 -4.67
CA LYS A 42 13.40 -0.42 -3.43
C LYS A 42 12.51 -1.16 -2.42
N LEU A 43 11.19 -0.93 -2.42
CA LEU A 43 10.25 -1.59 -1.53
C LEU A 43 10.20 -3.12 -1.72
N ALA A 44 10.58 -3.63 -2.90
CA ALA A 44 10.65 -5.07 -3.15
C ALA A 44 11.67 -5.79 -2.25
N ARG A 45 12.61 -5.07 -1.62
CA ARG A 45 13.56 -5.60 -0.65
C ARG A 45 13.10 -5.44 0.82
N GLY A 46 11.91 -4.89 1.02
CA GLY A 46 11.40 -4.44 2.31
C GLY A 46 12.01 -3.12 2.76
N VAL A 47 11.43 -2.54 3.81
CA VAL A 47 11.79 -1.21 4.30
C VAL A 47 11.65 -1.15 5.82
N THR A 48 12.51 -0.38 6.49
CA THR A 48 12.35 -0.10 7.92
C THR A 48 11.79 1.31 8.08
N VAL A 49 10.63 1.43 8.71
CA VAL A 49 9.98 2.72 8.98
C VAL A 49 9.80 2.86 10.49
N SER A 50 10.40 3.91 11.07
CA SER A 50 10.30 4.22 12.51
C SER A 50 10.61 3.02 13.42
N GLY A 51 11.68 2.27 13.11
CA GLY A 51 12.10 1.08 13.85
C GLY A 51 11.31 -0.20 13.56
N VAL A 52 10.25 -0.14 12.75
CA VAL A 52 9.47 -1.32 12.34
C VAL A 52 9.96 -1.79 10.97
N ARG A 53 10.39 -3.05 10.88
CA ARG A 53 10.72 -3.68 9.59
C ARG A 53 9.45 -4.15 8.90
N TYR A 54 9.24 -3.70 7.68
CA TYR A 54 8.23 -4.22 6.75
C TYR A 54 8.90 -5.14 5.73
N GLY A 55 8.18 -6.20 5.37
CA GLY A 55 8.60 -7.18 4.38
C GLY A 55 8.57 -6.60 2.96
N PRO A 56 8.85 -7.45 1.95
CA PRO A 56 8.75 -7.06 0.55
C PRO A 56 7.37 -6.50 0.19
N ILE A 57 7.36 -5.32 -0.42
CA ILE A 57 6.16 -4.67 -0.96
C ILE A 57 6.39 -4.42 -2.45
N LYS A 58 5.45 -4.84 -3.29
CA LYS A 58 5.45 -4.52 -4.72
C LYS A 58 4.55 -3.32 -4.96
N ALA A 59 5.11 -2.22 -5.44
CA ALA A 59 4.35 -1.01 -5.76
C ALA A 59 4.59 -0.60 -7.22
N GLU A 60 3.51 -0.36 -7.96
CA GLU A 60 3.52 0.02 -9.37
C GLU A 60 2.67 1.27 -9.58
N ILE A 61 3.07 2.15 -10.50
CA ILE A 61 2.29 3.32 -10.88
C ILE A 61 1.28 2.89 -11.94
N ASP A 62 -0.02 3.02 -11.64
CA ASP A 62 -1.08 2.72 -12.60
C ASP A 62 -1.26 3.87 -13.59
N GLN A 63 -1.46 5.08 -13.06
CA GLN A 63 -1.81 6.26 -13.84
C GLN A 63 -1.53 7.55 -13.05
N MET A 64 -1.14 8.61 -13.76
CA MET A 64 -1.20 9.98 -13.26
C MET A 64 -2.61 10.54 -13.41
N ASP A 65 -3.19 11.00 -12.31
CA ASP A 65 -4.50 11.64 -12.35
C ASP A 65 -4.32 13.13 -12.65
N ALA A 66 -4.46 13.47 -13.94
CA ALA A 66 -4.36 14.84 -14.44
C ALA A 66 -5.63 15.68 -14.18
N GLY A 67 -6.71 15.06 -13.71
CA GLY A 67 -8.03 15.70 -13.56
C GLY A 67 -8.21 16.49 -12.27
N ASP A 68 -7.41 16.20 -11.23
CA ASP A 68 -7.45 16.96 -9.98
C ASP A 68 -6.54 18.17 -10.09
N LYS A 69 -7.13 19.37 -10.04
CA LYS A 69 -6.44 20.67 -9.98
C LYS A 69 -5.18 20.52 -9.13
N MET A 70 -4.02 20.83 -9.71
CA MET A 70 -2.71 20.78 -9.07
C MET A 70 -2.74 21.53 -7.73
N ARG A 71 -3.11 20.84 -6.65
CA ARG A 71 -3.11 21.42 -5.30
C ARG A 71 -1.66 21.43 -4.86
N LYS A 72 -1.08 22.62 -4.76
CA LYS A 72 0.30 22.87 -4.29
C LYS A 72 1.40 22.24 -5.17
N GLY A 73 1.28 22.32 -6.49
CA GLY A 73 2.39 22.04 -7.42
C GLY A 73 2.63 20.57 -7.79
N PHE A 74 1.96 19.59 -7.15
CA PHE A 74 2.14 18.16 -7.44
C PHE A 74 0.82 17.47 -7.84
N ALA A 75 0.90 16.51 -8.76
CA ALA A 75 -0.22 15.71 -9.23
C ALA A 75 -0.53 14.53 -8.30
N ASN A 76 -1.76 14.02 -8.36
CA ASN A 76 -2.10 12.75 -7.72
C ASN A 76 -1.70 11.57 -8.61
N HIS A 77 -1.29 10.48 -7.99
CA HIS A 77 -0.97 9.22 -8.66
C HIS A 77 -1.80 8.09 -8.08
N TRP A 78 -2.25 7.20 -8.96
CA TRP A 78 -2.78 5.91 -8.58
C TRP A 78 -1.66 4.88 -8.58
N LEU A 79 -1.51 4.19 -7.45
CA LEU A 79 -0.55 3.11 -7.27
C LEU A 79 -1.28 1.79 -6.98
N THR A 80 -0.82 0.71 -7.60
CA THR A 80 -1.14 -0.65 -7.16
C THR A 80 -0.06 -1.11 -6.18
N VAL A 81 -0.47 -1.48 -4.97
CA VAL A 81 0.41 -1.93 -3.89
C VAL A 81 0.03 -3.35 -3.49
N SER A 82 0.97 -4.28 -3.56
CA SER A 82 0.78 -5.69 -3.21
C SER A 82 1.75 -6.11 -2.10
N LEU A 83 1.22 -6.78 -1.07
CA LEU A 83 1.99 -7.20 0.11
C LEU A 83 1.36 -8.45 0.75
N SER A 84 2.18 -9.29 1.37
CA SER A 84 1.74 -10.56 2.00
C SER A 84 1.48 -10.46 3.50
N GLU A 85 1.90 -9.36 4.14
CA GLU A 85 1.64 -9.10 5.56
C GLU A 85 0.43 -8.15 5.75
N GLY A 86 0.18 -7.70 6.97
CA GLY A 86 -1.03 -6.94 7.29
C GLY A 86 -0.86 -6.11 8.54
N LYS A 87 0.31 -5.49 8.71
CA LYS A 87 0.58 -4.66 9.88
C LYS A 87 -0.35 -3.44 9.89
N ASN A 88 -0.64 -2.93 11.08
CA ASN A 88 -1.56 -1.81 11.24
C ASN A 88 -1.13 -0.60 10.39
N ARG A 89 -2.00 -0.22 9.44
CA ARG A 89 -1.82 0.93 8.52
C ARG A 89 -0.53 0.88 7.72
N GLU A 90 -0.05 -0.32 7.42
CA GLU A 90 1.23 -0.57 6.74
C GLU A 90 1.42 0.23 5.44
N VAL A 91 0.48 0.12 4.51
CA VAL A 91 0.54 0.83 3.22
C VAL A 91 0.69 2.34 3.43
N ARG A 92 -0.09 2.92 4.34
CA ARG A 92 -0.04 4.35 4.62
C ARG A 92 1.29 4.76 5.23
N LYS A 93 1.79 4.04 6.23
CA LYS A 93 3.08 4.32 6.89
C LYS A 93 4.26 4.24 5.91
N VAL A 94 4.24 3.25 5.02
CA VAL A 94 5.28 3.08 4.00
C VAL A 94 5.23 4.20 2.96
N MET A 95 4.05 4.58 2.48
CA MET A 95 3.93 5.70 1.54
C MET A 95 4.35 7.03 2.17
N GLU A 96 3.94 7.29 3.42
CA GLU A 96 4.34 8.50 4.17
C GLU A 96 5.86 8.55 4.38
N HIS A 97 6.51 7.40 4.61
CA HIS A 97 7.97 7.31 4.69
C HIS A 97 8.67 7.68 3.38
N LEU A 98 8.04 7.43 2.23
CA LEU A 98 8.51 7.88 0.92
C LEU A 98 8.16 9.34 0.61
N GLY A 99 7.57 10.08 1.57
CA GLY A 99 7.11 11.45 1.37
C GLY A 99 5.81 11.56 0.56
N LEU A 100 5.05 10.47 0.43
CA LEU A 100 3.80 10.41 -0.31
C LEU A 100 2.61 10.42 0.64
N SER A 101 1.72 11.40 0.49
CA SER A 101 0.49 11.49 1.29
C SER A 101 -0.61 10.63 0.71
N VAL A 102 -1.15 9.68 1.49
CA VAL A 102 -2.25 8.81 1.06
C VAL A 102 -3.60 9.48 1.26
N ASN A 103 -4.30 9.70 0.16
CA ASN A 103 -5.60 10.37 0.10
C ASN A 103 -6.78 9.41 -0.05
N ARG A 104 -6.56 8.22 -0.66
CA ARG A 104 -7.59 7.18 -0.84
C ARG A 104 -7.00 5.79 -0.81
#